data_AF-A0A7S0B0L3-F1
#
_entry.id   AF-A0A7S0B0L3-F1
#
_cell.length_a   1.000
_cell.length_b   1.000
_cell.length_c   1.000
_cell.angle_alpha   90.00
_cell.angle_beta   90.00
_cell.angle_gamma   90.00
#
_symmetry.space_group_name_H-M   'P 1'
#
loop_
_entity.id
_entity.type
_entity.pdbx_description
1 polymer ?
#
loop_
_entity_poly.entity_id
_entity_poly.type
_entity_poly.pdbx_seq_one_letter_code
_entity_poly.pdbx_strand_id
1 'polypeptide(L)'
;SSDSAFLVMSGMSNFNGQTHTIGTWDDIKRKINKNWDDHYHLTSLQFTGRHNYWSMVMTKGAGIYSETWHWAKTSDELHTCYDDNLHILDVSHGDPGWMVVCGKTDEITAQRWKSTNDYGVIHDFIDK
;
A
#
# COMPACT_ATOMS: atom_id res chain seq x y z
N SER A 1 -12.09 5.34 -22.58
CA SER A 1 -11.69 6.45 -21.69
C SER A 1 -10.75 5.88 -20.65
N SER A 2 -9.60 6.55 -20.48
CA SER A 2 -8.61 6.46 -19.39
C SER A 2 -8.30 5.09 -18.78
N ASP A 3 -7.67 4.21 -19.55
CA ASP A 3 -6.82 3.15 -19.00
C ASP A 3 -5.48 3.78 -18.62
N SER A 4 -5.25 4.02 -17.34
CA SER A 4 -4.01 4.65 -16.89
C SER A 4 -3.58 4.01 -15.58
N ALA A 5 -2.51 3.24 -15.64
CA ALA A 5 -1.77 2.86 -14.45
C ALA A 5 -0.69 3.94 -14.22
N PHE A 6 -0.60 4.44 -13.00
CA PHE A 6 0.46 5.35 -12.59
C PHE A 6 1.34 4.63 -11.57
N LEU A 7 2.65 4.65 -11.81
CA LEU A 7 3.65 4.04 -10.94
C LEU A 7 4.63 5.12 -10.52
N VAL A 8 4.81 5.29 -9.21
CA VAL A 8 5.86 6.16 -8.66
C VAL A 8 6.99 5.28 -8.17
N MET A 9 8.19 5.53 -8.68
CA MET A 9 9.43 4.99 -8.13
C MET A 9 10.30 6.18 -7.72
N SER A 10 10.66 6.21 -6.45
CA SER A 10 11.46 7.29 -5.85
C SER A 10 12.85 6.80 -5.50
N GLY A 11 13.86 7.64 -5.64
CA GLY A 11 15.20 7.40 -5.11
C GLY A 11 15.44 8.29 -3.88
N MET A 12 15.89 7.70 -2.78
CA MET A 12 16.30 8.42 -1.57
C MET A 12 17.67 7.91 -1.12
N SER A 13 18.42 8.69 -0.34
CA SER A 13 19.79 8.34 0.05
C SER A 13 19.89 7.05 0.88
N ASN A 14 18.82 6.69 1.58
CA ASN A 14 18.66 5.43 2.30
C ASN A 14 18.19 4.27 1.41
N PHE A 15 17.60 4.54 0.24
CA PHE A 15 17.12 3.51 -0.66
C PHE A 15 18.28 2.85 -1.41
N ASN A 16 18.47 1.55 -1.18
CA ASN A 16 19.59 0.80 -1.78
C ASN A 16 19.12 -0.32 -2.73
N GLY A 17 17.86 -0.30 -3.13
CA GLY A 17 17.32 -1.15 -4.19
C GLY A 17 15.82 -0.96 -4.36
N GLN A 18 15.33 -1.05 -5.59
CA GLN A 18 13.89 -1.09 -5.88
C GLN A 18 13.58 -2.20 -6.88
N THR A 19 12.44 -2.85 -6.69
CA THR A 19 11.88 -3.79 -7.65
C THR A 19 10.44 -3.42 -7.95
N HIS A 20 10.04 -3.73 -9.18
CA HIS A 20 8.69 -3.52 -9.67
C HIS A 20 8.15 -4.84 -10.24
N THR A 21 6.87 -5.10 -10.06
CA THR A 21 6.20 -6.27 -10.64
C THR A 21 4.77 -5.91 -11.01
N ILE A 22 4.37 -6.31 -12.22
CA ILE A 22 2.98 -6.29 -12.68
C ILE A 22 2.56 -7.73 -12.91
N GLY A 23 1.39 -8.10 -12.40
CA GLY A 23 0.82 -9.41 -12.66
C GLY A 23 -0.50 -9.63 -11.93
N THR A 24 -0.98 -10.86 -11.98
CA THR A 24 -2.12 -11.27 -11.17
C THR A 24 -1.81 -11.15 -9.68
N TRP A 25 -2.85 -11.17 -8.84
CA TRP A 25 -2.64 -11.20 -7.39
C TRP A 25 -1.75 -12.37 -6.93
N ASP A 26 -1.82 -13.52 -7.59
CA ASP A 26 -0.96 -14.65 -7.28
C ASP A 26 0.51 -14.39 -7.65
N ASP A 27 0.78 -13.68 -8.76
CA ASP A 27 2.13 -13.26 -9.13
C ASP A 27 2.70 -12.29 -8.09
N ILE A 28 1.89 -11.31 -7.67
CA ILE A 28 2.25 -10.33 -6.65
C ILE A 28 2.56 -11.01 -5.31
N LYS A 29 1.67 -11.86 -4.77
CA LYS A 29 1.90 -12.58 -3.51
C LYS A 29 3.21 -13.37 -3.51
N ARG A 30 3.47 -14.12 -4.59
CA ARG A 30 4.73 -14.89 -4.71
C ARG A 30 5.94 -13.97 -4.68
N LYS A 31 5.83 -12.80 -5.34
CA LYS A 31 6.92 -11.85 -5.40
C LYS A 31 7.14 -11.12 -4.07
N ILE A 32 6.09 -10.76 -3.33
CA ILE A 32 6.16 -10.19 -1.98
C ILE A 32 6.96 -11.12 -1.08
N ASN A 33 6.55 -12.39 -0.96
CA ASN A 33 7.20 -13.34 -0.06
C ASN A 33 8.69 -13.51 -0.38
N LYS A 34 9.02 -13.69 -1.67
CA LYS A 34 10.42 -13.80 -2.11
C LYS A 34 11.23 -12.53 -1.78
N ASN A 35 10.63 -11.36 -2.01
CA ASN A 35 11.32 -10.09 -1.84
C ASN A 35 11.51 -9.71 -0.36
N TRP A 36 10.60 -10.14 0.53
CA TRP A 36 10.77 -10.01 1.98
C TRP A 36 12.01 -10.76 2.47
N ASP A 37 12.26 -11.98 1.98
CA ASP A 37 13.49 -12.73 2.28
C ASP A 37 14.75 -11.97 1.82
N ASP A 38 14.62 -11.20 0.74
CA ASP A 38 15.68 -10.36 0.19
C ASP A 38 15.76 -8.97 0.85
N HIS A 39 15.02 -8.68 1.92
CA HIS A 39 14.95 -7.38 2.62
C HIS A 39 14.38 -6.20 1.82
N TYR A 40 13.51 -6.47 0.86
CA TYR A 40 12.69 -5.44 0.23
C TYR A 40 11.38 -5.25 1.00
N HIS A 41 10.89 -4.01 1.03
CA HIS A 41 9.70 -3.59 1.76
C HIS A 41 8.63 -3.07 0.81
N LEU A 42 7.35 -3.39 1.06
CA LEU A 42 6.23 -3.02 0.22
C LEU A 42 5.91 -1.53 0.38
N THR A 43 6.25 -0.73 -0.64
CA THR A 43 6.09 0.73 -0.59
C THR A 43 4.96 1.25 -1.47
N SER A 44 4.46 0.45 -2.42
CA SER A 44 3.27 0.80 -3.20
C SER A 44 2.63 -0.44 -3.83
N LEU A 45 1.31 -0.48 -3.88
CA LEU A 45 0.53 -1.53 -4.52
C LEU A 45 -0.75 -0.94 -5.12
N GLN A 46 -0.92 -1.03 -6.44
CA GLN A 46 -1.98 -0.36 -7.18
C GLN A 46 -2.71 -1.32 -8.12
N PHE A 47 -4.04 -1.30 -8.11
CA PHE A 47 -4.84 -2.07 -9.05
C PHE A 47 -4.82 -1.42 -10.43
N THR A 48 -4.49 -2.19 -11.48
CA THR A 48 -4.33 -1.65 -12.83
C THR A 48 -5.57 -1.82 -13.70
N GLY A 49 -6.64 -2.45 -13.19
CA GLY A 49 -7.93 -2.64 -13.87
C GLY A 49 -7.90 -3.65 -15.02
N ARG A 50 -6.86 -3.61 -15.85
CA ARG A 50 -6.70 -4.49 -17.01
C ARG A 50 -6.30 -5.89 -16.56
N HIS A 51 -7.02 -6.91 -17.04
CA HIS A 51 -6.76 -8.33 -16.75
C HIS A 51 -6.76 -8.70 -15.25
N ASN A 52 -7.38 -7.89 -14.38
CA ASN A 52 -7.30 -8.03 -12.92
C ASN A 52 -5.85 -8.06 -12.40
N TYR A 53 -4.99 -7.23 -12.99
CA TYR A 53 -3.60 -7.11 -12.59
C TYR A 53 -3.40 -6.04 -11.51
N TRP A 54 -2.26 -6.20 -10.85
CA TRP A 54 -1.75 -5.33 -9.80
C TRP A 54 -0.35 -4.89 -10.19
N SER A 55 0.01 -3.67 -9.84
CA SER A 55 1.35 -3.11 -9.97
C SER A 55 1.91 -2.89 -8.57
N MET A 56 3.10 -3.40 -8.32
CA MET A 56 3.75 -3.37 -7.01
C MET A 56 5.13 -2.75 -7.11
N VAL A 57 5.48 -1.91 -6.13
CA VAL A 57 6.85 -1.46 -5.87
C VAL A 57 7.30 -1.96 -4.51
N MET A 58 8.48 -2.56 -4.46
CA MET A 58 9.15 -2.85 -3.20
C MET A 58 10.55 -2.23 -3.16
N THR A 59 10.95 -1.73 -2.00
CA THR A 59 12.14 -0.90 -1.80
C THR A 59 12.99 -1.41 -0.64
N LYS A 60 14.32 -1.49 -0.82
CA LYS A 60 15.27 -1.75 0.28
C LYS A 60 15.66 -0.45 0.97
N GLY A 61 15.87 -0.52 2.28
CA GLY A 61 16.25 0.66 3.06
C GLY A 61 15.11 1.68 3.21
N ALA A 62 13.87 1.22 3.07
CA ALA A 62 12.67 2.04 3.21
C ALA A 62 12.34 2.43 4.67
N GLY A 63 13.10 1.94 5.65
CA GLY A 63 12.82 2.18 7.07
C GLY A 63 11.56 1.47 7.59
N ILE A 64 11.02 0.52 6.82
CA ILE A 64 9.79 -0.21 7.14
C ILE A 64 10.12 -1.58 7.73
N TYR A 65 9.31 -2.04 8.69
CA TYR A 65 9.42 -3.38 9.29
C TYR A 65 8.04 -3.89 9.75
N SER A 66 7.95 -5.18 10.08
CA SER A 66 6.69 -5.83 10.49
C SER A 66 5.54 -5.63 9.49
N GLU A 67 5.86 -5.75 8.20
CA GLU A 67 4.90 -5.50 7.12
C GLU A 67 3.90 -6.63 6.97
N THR A 68 2.68 -6.25 6.60
CA THR A 68 1.63 -7.18 6.23
C THR A 68 0.69 -6.52 5.24
N TRP A 69 -0.19 -7.31 4.64
CA TRP A 69 -1.27 -6.84 3.80
C TRP A 69 -2.54 -7.63 4.12
N HIS A 70 -3.70 -7.02 3.90
CA HIS A 70 -4.97 -7.73 3.99
C HIS A 70 -5.99 -7.13 3.02
N TRP A 71 -7.01 -7.93 2.73
CA TRP A 71 -8.18 -7.48 1.98
C TRP A 71 -9.22 -6.93 2.94
N ALA A 72 -9.74 -5.76 2.63
CA ALA A 72 -10.87 -5.13 3.28
C ALA A 72 -12.02 -5.01 2.27
N LYS A 73 -13.19 -5.53 2.61
CA LYS A 73 -14.41 -5.43 1.79
C LYS A 73 -15.13 -4.11 2.00
N THR A 74 -14.97 -3.52 3.17
CA THR A 74 -15.56 -2.23 3.53
C THR A 74 -14.47 -1.30 4.03
N SER A 75 -14.75 0.00 4.02
CA SER A 75 -13.80 0.97 4.57
C SER A 75 -13.60 0.85 6.08
N ASP A 76 -14.55 0.23 6.79
CA ASP A 76 -14.48 0.06 8.24
C ASP A 76 -13.45 -1.01 8.62
N GLU A 77 -13.16 -1.94 7.70
CA GLU A 77 -12.13 -2.96 7.87
C GLU A 77 -10.71 -2.41 7.68
N LEU A 78 -10.56 -1.16 7.21
CA LEU A 78 -9.25 -0.51 7.03
C LEU A 78 -8.53 -0.23 8.37
N HIS A 79 -9.23 -0.27 9.51
CA HIS A 79 -8.61 0.02 10.82
C HIS A 79 -7.84 -1.14 11.41
N THR A 80 -7.94 -2.32 10.80
CA THR A 80 -7.28 -3.53 11.31
C THR A 80 -5.75 -3.40 11.39
N CYS A 81 -5.11 -2.55 10.58
CA CYS A 81 -3.68 -2.23 10.78
C CYS A 81 -3.40 -1.65 12.18
N TYR A 82 -4.30 -0.81 12.71
CA TYR A 82 -4.11 -0.15 14.00
C TYR A 82 -4.29 -1.11 15.18
N ASP A 83 -5.21 -2.08 15.05
CA ASP A 83 -5.43 -3.10 16.08
C ASP A 83 -4.14 -3.89 16.36
N ASP A 84 -3.29 -4.05 15.35
CA ASP A 84 -1.99 -4.71 15.43
C ASP A 84 -0.82 -3.74 15.73
N ASN A 85 -1.10 -2.49 16.11
CA ASN A 85 -0.12 -1.43 16.34
C ASN A 85 0.80 -1.22 15.11
N LEU A 86 0.20 -1.19 13.91
CA LEU A 86 0.84 -0.87 12.63
C LEU A 86 0.29 0.45 12.06
N HIS A 87 1.05 1.05 11.14
CA HIS A 87 0.60 2.16 10.30
C HIS A 87 0.07 1.64 8.97
N ILE A 88 -0.89 2.37 8.40
CA ILE A 88 -1.29 2.18 6.99
C ILE A 88 -0.21 2.82 6.11
N LEU A 89 0.38 2.05 5.19
CA LEU A 89 1.44 2.54 4.29
C LEU A 89 0.91 2.85 2.89
N ASP A 90 -0.04 2.04 2.40
CA ASP A 90 -0.72 2.27 1.12
C ASP A 90 -2.12 1.65 1.17
N VAL A 91 -3.04 2.20 0.37
CA VAL A 91 -4.41 1.71 0.20
C VAL A 91 -4.77 1.80 -1.27
N SER A 92 -5.19 0.67 -1.85
CA SER A 92 -5.64 0.60 -3.25
C SER A 92 -6.98 -0.12 -3.36
N HIS A 93 -7.89 0.42 -4.15
CA HIS A 93 -9.18 -0.20 -4.45
C HIS A 93 -9.12 -0.98 -5.76
N GLY A 94 -9.52 -2.25 -5.74
CA GLY A 94 -9.58 -3.13 -6.90
C GLY A 94 -10.57 -4.28 -6.72
N ASP A 95 -10.56 -5.26 -7.60
CA ASP A 95 -11.35 -6.49 -7.44
C ASP A 95 -10.61 -7.44 -6.47
N PRO A 96 -11.19 -7.91 -5.34
CA PRO A 96 -12.59 -7.80 -4.91
C PRO A 96 -12.91 -6.69 -3.88
N GLY A 97 -11.95 -5.81 -3.55
CA GLY A 97 -12.18 -4.70 -2.64
C GLY A 97 -10.92 -3.86 -2.40
N TRP A 98 -10.79 -3.36 -1.18
CA TRP A 98 -9.62 -2.61 -0.75
C TRP A 98 -8.48 -3.55 -0.39
N MET A 99 -7.30 -3.27 -0.92
CA MET A 99 -6.04 -3.82 -0.46
C MET A 99 -5.39 -2.79 0.45
N VAL A 100 -5.03 -3.22 1.65
CA VAL A 100 -4.35 -2.38 2.64
C VAL A 100 -2.97 -2.94 2.88
N VAL A 101 -1.97 -2.07 2.80
CA VAL A 101 -0.60 -2.37 3.21
C VAL A 101 -0.36 -1.75 4.57
N CYS A 102 0.05 -2.57 5.54
CA CYS A 102 0.40 -2.11 6.88
C CYS A 102 1.88 -2.35 7.16
N GLY A 103 2.46 -1.57 8.08
CA GLY A 103 3.78 -1.83 8.63
C GLY A 103 4.16 -0.83 9.71
N LYS A 104 5.34 -1.02 10.30
CA LYS A 104 5.94 -0.06 11.24
C LYS A 104 7.05 0.71 10.54
N THR A 105 7.23 1.95 10.96
CA THR A 105 8.33 2.83 10.53
C THR A 105 8.50 3.91 11.59
N ASP A 106 9.74 4.33 11.83
CA ASP A 106 10.03 5.45 12.72
C ASP A 106 9.76 6.82 12.05
N GLU A 107 9.48 6.84 10.75
CA GLU A 107 9.20 8.05 9.98
C GLU A 107 7.77 8.57 10.20
N ILE A 108 6.82 7.68 10.56
CA ILE A 108 5.43 8.05 10.83
C ILE A 108 5.24 8.21 12.34
N THR A 109 5.22 9.45 12.80
CA THR A 109 5.04 9.77 14.23
C THR A 109 3.59 10.02 14.63
N ALA A 110 2.74 10.38 13.67
CA ALA A 110 1.31 10.52 13.85
C ALA A 110 0.60 10.16 12.55
N GLN A 111 -0.47 9.38 12.65
CA GLN A 111 -1.31 9.02 11.51
C GLN A 111 -2.78 9.26 11.86
N ARG A 112 -3.52 9.84 10.92
CA ARG A 112 -4.97 10.02 11.01
C ARG A 112 -5.58 9.50 9.72
N TRP A 113 -6.79 8.98 9.80
CA TRP A 113 -7.53 8.49 8.64
C TRP A 113 -9.00 8.90 8.75
N LYS A 114 -9.69 8.91 7.61
CA LYS A 114 -11.13 9.14 7.51
C LYS A 114 -11.70 8.32 6.36
N SER A 115 -12.77 7.57 6.63
CA SER A 115 -13.64 7.04 5.58
C SER A 115 -14.98 7.76 5.60
N THR A 116 -15.46 8.14 4.42
CA THR A 116 -16.79 8.72 4.21
C THR A 116 -17.10 8.72 2.71
N ASN A 117 -18.39 8.75 2.38
CA ASN A 117 -18.87 9.01 1.03
C ASN A 117 -19.13 10.50 0.75
N ASP A 118 -18.86 11.38 1.73
CA ASP A 118 -19.04 12.83 1.63
C ASP A 118 -17.69 13.54 1.48
N TYR A 119 -17.48 14.17 0.32
CA TYR A 119 -16.26 14.91 0.04
C TYR A 119 -16.07 16.14 0.93
N GLY A 120 -17.15 16.80 1.37
CA GLY A 120 -17.06 17.95 2.28
C GLY A 120 -16.44 17.57 3.62
N VAL A 121 -16.78 16.38 4.13
CA VAL A 121 -16.20 15.83 5.36
C VAL A 121 -14.70 15.50 5.19
N ILE A 122 -14.28 15.06 4.00
CA ILE A 122 -12.84 14.85 3.69
C ILE A 122 -12.10 16.17 3.69
N HIS A 123 -12.65 17.21 3.05
CA HIS A 123 -12.04 18.54 2.99
C HIS A 123 -11.77 19.09 4.40
N ASP A 124 -12.80 19.07 5.26
CA ASP A 124 -12.70 19.52 6.65
C ASP A 124 -11.72 18.70 7.52
N PHE A 125 -11.46 17.45 7.15
CA PHE A 125 -10.54 16.57 7.86
C PHE A 125 -9.08 16.87 7.53
N ILE A 126 -8.78 17.25 6.27
CA ILE A 126 -7.43 17.59 5.81
C ILE A 126 -6.97 18.90 6.42
N ASP A 127 -7.87 19.88 6.55
CA ASP A 127 -7.54 21.24 7.00
C ASP A 127 -7.39 21.39 8.53
N LYS A 128 -7.54 20.31 9.29
CA LYS A 128 -7.38 20.24 10.75
C LYS A 128 -6.12 19.50 11.12
#